data_AF-A0A7J7LUU4-F1
#
_entry.id   AF-A0A7J7LUU4-F1
#
_cell.length_a   1.000
_cell.length_b   1.000
_cell.length_c   1.000
_cell.angle_alpha   90.00
_cell.angle_beta   90.00
_cell.angle_gamma   90.00
#
_symmetry.space_group_name_H-M   'P 1'
#
loop_
_entity.id
_entity.type
_entity.pdbx_description
1 polymer ?
#
loop_
_entity_poly.entity_id
_entity_poly.type
_entity_poly.pdbx_seq_one_letter_code
_entity_poly.pdbx_strand_id
1 'polypeptide(L)'
;MANWVDLPRELCLEIYKKLMHNGDYVRFRAVCHPWRRNTLEKVLQLPWLMQHRTKGNSRAFYSLSDNKVHWLDLPKGPGILCRGSSHG
;
A
#
# COMPACT_ATOMS: atom_id res chain seq x y z
N MET A 1 19.60 0.56 -25.86
CA MET A 1 18.58 0.04 -24.92
C MET A 1 17.61 1.16 -24.63
N ALA A 2 16.31 0.96 -24.81
CA ALA A 2 15.30 1.98 -24.48
C ALA A 2 15.24 2.16 -22.96
N ASN A 3 15.20 3.41 -22.49
CA ASN A 3 15.10 3.73 -21.08
C ASN A 3 13.62 3.87 -20.70
N TRP A 4 13.19 3.22 -19.62
CA TRP A 4 11.81 3.33 -19.13
C TRP A 4 11.43 4.77 -18.73
N VAL A 5 12.42 5.61 -18.41
CA VAL A 5 12.25 7.04 -18.13
C VAL A 5 11.63 7.79 -19.31
N ASP A 6 11.93 7.36 -20.54
CA ASP A 6 11.50 8.02 -21.77
C ASP A 6 10.10 7.56 -22.22
N LEU A 7 9.44 6.67 -21.47
CA LEU A 7 8.09 6.23 -21.80
C LEU A 7 7.10 7.42 -21.70
N PRO A 8 6.38 7.76 -22.78
CA PRO A 8 5.37 8.82 -22.77
C PRO A 8 4.37 8.65 -21.63
N ARG A 9 3.90 9.79 -21.11
CA ARG A 9 2.95 9.84 -19.98
C ARG A 9 1.64 9.12 -20.33
N GLU A 10 1.17 9.30 -21.55
CA GLU A 10 -0.07 8.71 -22.05
C GLU A 10 0.01 7.19 -22.01
N LEU A 11 1.14 6.62 -22.43
CA LEU A 11 1.37 5.17 -22.38
C LEU A 11 1.49 4.66 -20.94
N CYS A 12 2.16 5.40 -20.05
CA CYS A 12 2.19 5.06 -18.63
C CYS A 12 0.77 4.95 -18.04
N LEU A 13 -0.10 5.91 -18.38
CA LEU A 13 -1.48 5.94 -17.90
C LEU A 13 -2.32 4.80 -18.48
N GLU A 14 -2.16 4.48 -19.76
CA GLU A 14 -2.89 3.38 -20.40
C GLU A 14 -2.50 2.02 -19.81
N ILE A 15 -1.23 1.79 -19.49
CA ILE A 15 -0.81 0.58 -18.77
C ILE A 15 -1.43 0.58 -17.37
N TYR A 16 -1.35 1.71 -16.66
CA TYR A 16 -1.86 1.85 -15.29
C TYR A 16 -3.36 1.55 -15.17
N LYS A 17 -4.17 2.01 -16.12
CA LYS A 17 -5.62 1.74 -16.17
C LYS A 17 -5.94 0.25 -16.35
N LYS A 18 -5.04 -0.53 -16.95
CA LYS A 18 -5.22 -1.96 -17.22
C LYS A 18 -4.78 -2.87 -16.07
N LEU A 19 -4.07 -2.33 -15.07
CA LEU A 19 -3.68 -3.11 -13.90
C LEU A 19 -4.93 -3.43 -13.06
N MET A 20 -5.08 -4.67 -12.60
CA MET A 20 -6.26 -5.05 -11.80
C MET A 20 -5.92 -5.29 -10.33
N HIS A 21 -4.68 -5.71 -10.02
CA HIS A 21 -4.28 -6.05 -8.66
C HIS A 21 -3.46 -4.94 -8.00
N ASN A 22 -3.71 -4.71 -6.71
CA ASN A 22 -2.96 -3.73 -5.89
C ASN A 22 -1.45 -3.98 -5.88
N GLY A 23 -1.02 -5.24 -5.92
CA GLY A 23 0.40 -5.57 -6.03
C GLY A 23 1.05 -5.04 -7.30
N ASP A 24 0.33 -5.04 -8.43
CA ASP A 24 0.87 -4.59 -9.71
C ASP A 24 0.99 -3.06 -9.76
N TYR A 25 0.07 -2.35 -9.08
CA TYR A 25 0.19 -0.91 -8.87
C TYR A 25 1.45 -0.52 -8.11
N VAL A 26 1.79 -1.28 -7.06
CA VAL A 26 3.02 -1.05 -6.29
C VAL A 26 4.26 -1.27 -7.15
N ARG A 27 4.30 -2.38 -7.91
CA ARG A 27 5.42 -2.71 -8.80
C ARG A 27 5.58 -1.69 -9.93
N PHE A 28 4.49 -1.29 -10.57
CA PHE A 28 4.49 -0.29 -11.64
C PHE A 28 5.08 1.05 -11.15
N ARG A 29 4.69 1.49 -9.95
CA ARG A 29 5.20 2.73 -9.33
C ARG A 29 6.62 2.63 -8.79
N ALA A 30 7.22 1.43 -8.80
CA ALA A 30 8.60 1.19 -8.39
C ALA A 30 9.61 1.20 -9.56
N VAL A 31 9.15 1.22 -10.81
CA VAL A 31 10.01 1.18 -12.01
C VAL A 31 10.95 2.39 -12.05
N CYS A 32 10.41 3.61 -12.00
CA CYS A 32 11.18 4.84 -11.95
C CYS A 32 10.33 6.02 -11.44
N HIS A 33 10.98 7.14 -11.11
CA HIS A 33 10.31 8.32 -10.56
C HIS A 33 9.25 8.93 -11.50
N PRO A 34 9.46 9.05 -12.83
CA PRO A 34 8.44 9.52 -13.76
C PRO A 34 7.15 8.68 -13.74
N TRP A 35 7.28 7.36 -13.73
CA TRP A 35 6.13 6.45 -13.72
C TRP A 35 5.30 6.63 -12.45
N ARG A 36 5.97 6.71 -11.29
CA ARG A 36 5.32 6.99 -10.00
C ARG A 36 4.55 8.31 -10.01
N ARG A 37 5.15 9.38 -10.56
CA ARG A 37 4.56 10.73 -10.61
C ARG A 37 3.36 10.78 -11.56
N ASN A 38 3.42 10.04 -12.66
CA ASN A 38 2.36 10.02 -13.67
C ASN A 38 1.11 9.27 -13.20
N THR A 39 1.21 8.40 -12.19
CA THR A 39 0.13 7.49 -11.80
C THR A 39 -0.27 7.61 -10.32
N LEU A 40 -0.46 8.84 -9.84
CA LEU A 40 -0.85 9.11 -8.45
C LEU A 40 -2.35 8.91 -8.17
N GLU A 41 -3.17 8.73 -9.20
CA GLU A 41 -4.64 8.78 -9.09
C GLU A 41 -5.25 7.62 -8.29
N LYS A 42 -4.68 6.41 -8.35
CA LYS A 42 -5.17 5.29 -7.56
C LYS A 42 -4.52 5.38 -6.17
N VAL A 43 -5.35 5.76 -5.20
CA VAL A 43 -5.07 5.62 -3.77
C VAL A 43 -4.65 4.17 -3.55
N LEU A 44 -3.34 3.92 -3.41
CA LEU A 44 -2.85 2.63 -2.93
C LEU A 44 -3.63 2.36 -1.65
N GLN A 45 -4.19 1.15 -1.52
CA GLN A 45 -4.87 0.75 -0.28
C GLN A 45 -4.01 1.20 0.90
N LEU A 46 -4.52 2.20 1.61
CA LEU A 46 -3.76 2.80 2.68
C LEU A 46 -3.60 1.71 3.73
N PRO A 47 -2.40 1.56 4.31
CA PRO A 47 -2.17 0.55 5.32
C PRO A 47 -3.21 0.72 6.41
N TRP A 48 -3.78 -0.39 6.87
CA TRP A 48 -4.73 -0.35 7.95
C TRP A 48 -4.07 0.22 9.19
N LEU A 49 -4.63 1.30 9.72
CA LEU A 49 -4.07 2.03 10.85
C LEU A 49 -4.50 1.34 12.13
N MET A 50 -3.54 0.73 12.83
CA MET A 50 -3.80 0.16 14.14
C MET A 50 -4.21 1.26 15.11
N GLN A 51 -5.39 1.13 15.71
CA GLN A 51 -5.85 2.02 16.77
C GLN A 51 -5.37 1.52 18.13
N HIS A 52 -5.24 2.44 19.08
CA HIS A 52 -4.93 2.11 20.49
C HIS A 52 -6.05 1.30 21.18
N ARG A 53 -7.21 1.10 20.54
CA ARG A 53 -8.33 0.35 21.10
C ARG A 53 -8.03 -1.15 21.07
N THR A 54 -8.06 -1.79 22.24
CA THR A 54 -7.78 -3.22 22.41
C THR A 54 -8.97 -3.92 23.06
N LYS A 55 -9.36 -5.08 22.53
CA LYS A 55 -10.39 -5.94 23.13
C LYS A 55 -9.79 -7.33 23.33
N GLY A 56 -9.32 -7.61 24.54
CA GLY A 56 -8.54 -8.82 24.81
C GLY A 56 -7.28 -8.87 23.93
N ASN A 57 -7.16 -9.90 23.10
CA ASN A 57 -6.04 -10.10 22.19
C ASN A 57 -6.26 -9.50 20.78
N SER A 58 -7.46 -8.97 20.51
CA SER A 58 -7.77 -8.33 19.24
C SER A 58 -7.32 -6.87 19.23
N ARG A 59 -6.83 -6.40 18.08
CA ARG A 59 -6.53 -5.00 17.80
C ARG A 59 -7.52 -4.44 16.79
N ALA A 60 -7.93 -3.20 17.01
CA ALA A 60 -8.71 -2.44 16.05
C ALA A 60 -7.79 -1.86 14.97
N PHE A 61 -8.21 -1.98 13.72
CA PHE A 61 -7.52 -1.50 12.54
C PHE A 61 -8.49 -0.65 11.71
N TYR A 62 -8.18 0.62 11.54
CA TYR A 62 -8.97 1.52 10.71
C TYR A 62 -8.50 1.47 9.27
N SER A 63 -9.41 1.16 8.37
CA SER A 63 -9.17 1.18 6.94
C SER A 63 -9.76 2.46 6.35
N LEU A 64 -8.89 3.28 5.77
CA LEU A 64 -9.28 4.50 5.06
C LEU A 64 -10.01 4.18 3.74
N SER A 65 -9.80 2.98 3.18
CA SER A 65 -10.38 2.58 1.90
C SER A 65 -11.89 2.30 1.99
N ASP A 66 -12.38 1.81 3.12
CA ASP A 66 -13.79 1.47 3.34
C ASP A 66 -14.42 2.25 4.51
N ASN A 67 -13.65 3.15 5.13
CA ASN A 67 -14.04 3.95 6.29
C ASN A 67 -14.60 3.11 7.45
N LYS A 68 -14.01 1.93 7.69
CA LYS A 68 -14.45 0.98 8.73
C LYS A 68 -13.33 0.60 9.68
N VAL A 69 -13.73 0.14 10.85
CA VAL A 69 -12.83 -0.48 11.83
C VAL A 69 -12.95 -1.99 11.75
N HIS A 70 -11.85 -2.65 11.42
CA HIS A 70 -11.70 -4.09 11.40
C HIS A 70 -11.04 -4.56 12.70
N TRP A 71 -11.48 -5.68 13.24
CA TRP A 71 -10.86 -6.29 14.41
C TRP A 71 -10.07 -7.52 13.97
N LEU A 72 -8.77 -7.51 14.25
CA LEU A 72 -7.90 -8.64 13.93
C LEU A 72 -7.33 -9.20 15.23
N ASP A 73 -7.44 -10.53 15.38
CA ASP A 73 -6.75 -11.23 16.44
C ASP A 73 -5.26 -11.28 16.13
N LEU A 74 -4.46 -10.76 17.05
CA LEU A 74 -3.01 -10.91 16.91
C LEU A 74 -2.66 -12.38 17.12
N PRO A 75 -1.75 -12.95 16.31
CA PRO A 75 -1.28 -14.31 16.54
C PRO A 75 -0.74 -14.42 17.97
N LYS A 76 -1.25 -15.40 18.73
CA LYS A 76 -0.78 -15.73 20.08
C LYS A 76 0.57 -16.46 19.97
N GLY A 77 1.60 -15.74 19.53
CA GLY A 77 2.97 -16.25 19.47
C GLY A 77 3.74 -15.85 20.74
N PRO A 78 4.77 -16.63 21.14
CA PRO A 78 5.68 -16.22 22.18
C PRO A 78 6.44 -14.96 21.73
N GLY A 79 6.04 -13.81 22.26
CA GLY A 79 6.87 -12.60 22.29
C GLY A 79 7.39 -12.06 20.95
N ILE A 80 6.68 -12.21 19.82
CA ILE A 80 7.09 -11.52 18.59
C ILE A 80 6.72 -10.04 18.71
N LEU A 81 7.67 -9.28 19.24
CA LEU A 81 7.60 -7.83 19.36
C LEU A 81 7.94 -7.21 17.99
N CYS A 82 6.92 -6.89 17.20
CA CYS A 82 7.12 -6.11 15.98
C CYS A 82 7.51 -4.67 16.33
N ARG A 83 8.81 -4.36 16.33
CA ARG A 83 9.31 -2.99 16.42
C ARG A 83 9.42 -2.40 15.02
N GLY A 84 8.51 -1.48 14.68
CA GLY A 84 8.69 -0.63 13.50
C GLY A 84 9.82 0.38 13.74
N SER A 85 10.73 0.52 12.77
CA SER A 85 11.71 1.61 12.77
C SER A 85 11.03 2.92 12.37
N SER A 86 11.32 4.01 13.08
CA SER A 86 10.88 5.37 12.70
C SER A 86 11.68 5.97 11.55
N HIS A 87 12.76 5.32 11.11
CA HIS A 87 13.71 5.82 10.11
C HIS A 87 13.53 5.10 8.76
N GLY A 88 12.31 5.12 8.22
CA GLY A 88 11.95 4.44 6.96
C GLY A 88 12.92 4.65 5.81
#